data_AF-S9R615-F1
#
_entry.id   AF-S9R615-F1
#
_cell.length_a   1.000
_cell.length_b   1.000
_cell.length_c   1.000
_cell.angle_alpha   90.00
_cell.angle_beta   90.00
_cell.angle_gamma   90.00
#
_symmetry.space_group_name_H-M   'P 1'
#
loop_
_entity.id
_entity.type
_entity.pdbx_description
1 polymer ?
#
loop_
_entity_poly.entity_id
_entity_poly.type
_entity_poly.pdbx_seq_one_letter_code
_entity_poly.pdbx_strand_id
1 'polypeptide(L)'
;MNGTVEQEMPSQSRKALILVTSYNGPFYDDGDNTGVYYPEVYGLFRVLQSNGFDVEFASDTGEYGFDCKSVQESSTTREALNVLDDPKSTLVAKLKTISRLSRLDPDDYDAIIVSGGYGCYFNYSHCKDGQEFMRAMFRKNKVIATVAEGVLLLTYTTRDDGHTLCWNRRITSCTWRDSIQNGVQDI
;
A
#
# COMPACT_ATOMS: atom_id res chain seq x y z
N MET A 1 -24.44 41.11 -8.60
CA MET A 1 -24.66 39.78 -8.02
C MET A 1 -24.13 38.78 -9.04
N ASN A 2 -22.93 38.23 -8.86
CA ASN A 2 -22.42 37.16 -9.70
C ASN A 2 -21.89 36.05 -8.78
N GLY A 3 -22.45 34.86 -8.99
CA GLY A 3 -22.56 33.81 -8.01
C GLY A 3 -21.26 33.09 -7.69
N THR A 4 -21.17 32.72 -6.43
CA THR A 4 -20.30 31.67 -5.91
C THR A 4 -20.69 30.37 -6.60
N VAL A 5 -19.78 29.76 -7.34
CA VAL A 5 -19.92 28.36 -7.76
C VAL A 5 -19.63 27.53 -6.52
N GLU A 6 -20.67 27.08 -5.83
CA GLU A 6 -20.54 25.96 -4.90
C GLU A 6 -20.19 24.73 -5.73
N GLN A 7 -18.97 24.23 -5.56
CA GLN A 7 -18.62 22.90 -6.06
C GLN A 7 -19.51 21.90 -5.32
N GLU A 8 -20.39 21.22 -6.06
CA GLU A 8 -21.13 20.08 -5.52
C GLU A 8 -20.13 19.07 -4.96
N MET A 9 -20.20 18.85 -3.64
CA MET A 9 -19.46 17.75 -3.01
C MET A 9 -20.08 16.44 -3.50
N PRO A 10 -19.27 15.47 -3.98
CA PRO A 10 -19.80 14.20 -4.48
C PRO A 10 -20.65 13.51 -3.41
N SER A 11 -21.80 12.98 -3.83
CA SER A 11 -22.84 12.42 -2.96
C SER A 11 -22.47 11.11 -2.24
N GLN A 12 -21.26 10.59 -2.47
CA GLN A 12 -20.63 9.51 -1.71
C GLN A 12 -19.18 9.87 -1.43
N SER A 13 -18.73 9.59 -0.21
CA SER A 13 -17.32 9.69 0.18
C SER A 13 -16.50 8.77 -0.73
N ARG A 14 -15.49 9.32 -1.43
CA ARG A 14 -14.57 8.51 -2.22
C ARG A 14 -13.77 7.60 -1.29
N LYS A 15 -13.64 6.31 -1.60
CA LYS A 15 -12.98 5.33 -0.73
C LYS A 15 -11.74 4.76 -1.41
N ALA A 16 -10.62 4.75 -0.70
CA ALA A 16 -9.36 4.18 -1.18
C ALA A 16 -8.87 3.09 -0.23
N LEU A 17 -8.40 1.98 -0.79
CA LEU A 17 -7.72 0.92 -0.05
C LEU A 17 -6.21 1.11 -0.18
N ILE A 18 -5.50 1.17 0.94
CA ILE A 18 -4.06 0.95 0.96
C ILE A 18 -3.81 -0.52 1.35
N LEU A 19 -3.33 -1.31 0.39
CA LEU A 19 -2.92 -2.69 0.61
C LEU A 19 -1.46 -2.73 1.03
N VAL A 20 -1.18 -3.39 2.15
CA VAL A 20 0.17 -3.55 2.71
C VAL A 20 0.58 -5.03 2.73
N THR A 21 1.88 -5.32 2.80
CA THR A 21 2.34 -6.69 3.00
C THR A 21 1.92 -7.23 4.37
N SER A 22 1.55 -8.51 4.43
CA SER A 22 1.32 -9.22 5.69
C SER A 22 2.57 -9.88 6.25
N TYR A 23 3.67 -9.93 5.47
CA TYR A 23 4.91 -10.52 5.95
C TYR A 23 5.59 -9.56 6.93
N ASN A 24 5.92 -10.06 8.11
CA ASN A 24 6.85 -9.43 9.04
C ASN A 24 7.76 -10.51 9.61
N GLY A 25 9.03 -10.47 9.24
CA GLY A 25 9.98 -11.50 9.63
C GLY A 25 11.40 -11.15 9.25
N PRO A 26 12.38 -11.93 9.73
CA PRO A 26 13.80 -11.64 9.56
C PRO A 26 14.16 -11.48 8.09
N PHE A 27 14.97 -10.47 7.80
CA PHE A 27 15.42 -10.16 6.45
C PHE A 27 16.82 -9.59 6.42
N TYR A 28 17.16 -8.74 7.39
CA TYR A 28 18.47 -8.10 7.46
C TYR A 28 19.51 -8.96 8.18
N ASP A 29 20.80 -8.75 7.86
CA ASP A 29 21.93 -9.48 8.48
C ASP A 29 22.03 -9.31 10.00
N ASP A 30 21.52 -8.18 10.53
CA ASP A 30 21.45 -7.87 11.96
C ASP A 30 20.29 -8.59 12.68
N GLY A 31 19.49 -9.37 11.92
CA GLY A 31 18.33 -10.09 12.42
C GLY A 31 17.03 -9.28 12.46
N ASP A 32 17.08 -8.00 12.05
CA ASP A 32 15.89 -7.16 12.00
C ASP A 32 14.86 -7.70 11.00
N ASN A 33 13.60 -7.50 11.34
CA ASN A 33 12.49 -7.87 10.48
C ASN A 33 12.27 -6.83 9.38
N THR A 34 11.97 -7.29 8.17
CA THR A 34 11.30 -6.44 7.17
C THR A 34 9.78 -6.50 7.34
N GLY A 35 9.07 -5.68 6.57
CA GLY A 35 7.63 -5.66 6.49
C GLY A 35 7.15 -4.47 5.69
N VAL A 36 6.13 -3.80 6.21
CA VAL A 36 5.55 -2.59 5.62
C VAL A 36 6.53 -1.43 5.76
N TYR A 37 6.83 -0.72 4.67
CA TYR A 37 7.69 0.47 4.74
C TYR A 37 6.90 1.70 5.19
N TYR A 38 7.10 2.13 6.44
CA TYR A 38 6.25 3.15 7.09
C TYR A 38 6.17 4.51 6.35
N PRO A 39 7.27 5.09 5.83
CA PRO A 39 7.21 6.38 5.10
C PRO A 39 6.25 6.39 3.92
N GLU A 40 6.15 5.27 3.20
CA GLU A 40 5.22 5.16 2.07
C GLU A 40 3.78 5.16 2.53
N VAL A 41 3.45 4.34 3.53
CA VAL A 41 2.10 4.30 4.12
C VAL A 41 1.70 5.66 4.68
N TYR A 42 2.61 6.31 5.40
CA TYR A 42 2.39 7.66 5.92
C TYR A 42 2.10 8.66 4.80
N GLY A 43 2.94 8.70 3.76
CA GLY A 43 2.79 9.61 2.63
C GLY A 43 1.49 9.37 1.84
N LEU A 44 1.20 8.11 1.51
CA LEU A 44 -0.02 7.70 0.81
C LEU A 44 -1.28 8.10 1.58
N PHE A 45 -1.33 7.79 2.87
CA PHE A 45 -2.47 8.12 3.73
C PHE A 45 -2.71 9.62 3.77
N ARG A 46 -1.65 10.42 3.97
CA ARG A 46 -1.75 11.88 4.06
C ARG A 46 -2.28 12.49 2.76
N VAL A 47 -1.76 12.05 1.62
CA VAL A 47 -2.19 12.53 0.29
C VAL A 47 -3.65 12.15 0.01
N LEU A 48 -4.05 10.91 0.29
CA LEU A 48 -5.43 10.48 0.07
C LEU A 48 -6.40 11.22 1.00
N GLN A 49 -6.07 11.31 2.29
CA GLN A 49 -6.90 12.00 3.27
C GLN A 49 -7.04 13.49 2.95
N SER A 50 -5.95 14.17 2.54
CA SER A 50 -6.01 15.59 2.16
C SER A 50 -6.84 15.84 0.91
N ASN A 51 -7.07 14.81 0.09
CA ASN A 51 -7.92 14.86 -1.10
C ASN A 51 -9.35 14.33 -0.84
N GLY A 52 -9.72 14.13 0.43
CA GLY A 52 -11.07 13.77 0.85
C GLY A 52 -11.43 12.30 0.61
N PHE A 53 -10.45 11.40 0.52
CA PHE A 53 -10.71 9.96 0.54
C PHE A 53 -10.89 9.44 1.97
N ASP A 54 -11.87 8.56 2.16
CA ASP A 54 -11.84 7.65 3.30
C ASP A 54 -10.88 6.50 2.97
N VAL A 55 -9.83 6.38 3.78
CA VAL A 55 -8.75 5.42 3.56
C VAL A 55 -8.93 4.21 4.47
N GLU A 56 -8.98 3.02 3.90
CA GLU A 56 -8.91 1.77 4.64
C GLU A 56 -7.56 1.09 4.42
N PHE A 57 -7.05 0.39 5.43
CA PHE A 57 -5.88 -0.46 5.29
C PHE A 57 -6.30 -1.92 5.28
N ALA A 58 -5.64 -2.71 4.44
CA ALA A 58 -5.78 -4.16 4.48
C ALA A 58 -4.45 -4.87 4.24
N SER A 59 -4.39 -6.12 4.66
CA SER A 59 -3.36 -7.09 4.26
C SER A 59 -4.01 -8.44 3.96
N ASP A 60 -3.27 -9.35 3.35
CA ASP A 60 -3.77 -10.70 2.99
C ASP A 60 -4.30 -11.47 4.21
N THR A 61 -3.63 -11.33 5.35
CA THR A 61 -3.97 -12.03 6.61
C THR A 61 -4.81 -11.18 7.56
N GLY A 62 -4.87 -9.86 7.37
CA GLY A 62 -5.38 -8.92 8.37
C GLY A 62 -4.37 -8.63 9.48
N GLU A 63 -3.11 -8.99 9.28
CA GLU A 63 -1.98 -8.65 10.15
C GLU A 63 -0.88 -7.96 9.32
N TYR A 64 -0.05 -7.15 9.98
CA TYR A 64 1.12 -6.53 9.39
C TYR A 64 2.14 -6.25 10.49
N GLY A 65 3.38 -6.01 10.09
CA GLY A 65 4.39 -5.39 10.93
C GLY A 65 5.19 -4.41 10.09
N PHE A 66 5.68 -3.34 10.72
CA PHE A 66 6.57 -2.41 10.04
C PHE A 66 7.94 -3.04 9.84
N ASP A 67 8.57 -2.68 8.74
CA ASP A 67 9.99 -2.87 8.56
C ASP A 67 10.76 -2.10 9.65
N CYS A 68 11.62 -2.80 10.39
CA CYS A 68 12.35 -2.26 11.54
C CYS A 68 13.20 -1.04 11.18
N LYS A 69 13.76 -0.97 9.97
CA LYS A 69 14.58 0.16 9.51
C LYS A 69 13.71 1.34 9.10
N SER A 70 12.51 1.07 8.58
CA SER A 70 11.56 2.12 8.15
C SER A 70 10.97 2.96 9.28
N VAL A 71 11.09 2.56 10.54
CA VAL A 71 10.56 3.32 11.69
C VAL A 71 11.67 4.04 12.47
N GLN A 72 12.86 4.18 11.88
CA GLN A 72 14.00 4.86 12.49
C GLN A 72 14.19 6.27 11.90
N GLU A 73 14.81 7.16 12.68
CA GLU A 73 15.08 8.56 12.28
C GLU A 73 15.99 8.68 11.04
N SER A 74 16.81 7.67 10.76
CA SER A 74 17.66 7.60 9.58
C SER A 74 16.87 7.44 8.27
N SER A 75 15.68 6.85 8.34
CA SER A 75 14.85 6.52 7.17
C SER A 75 13.55 7.31 7.11
N THR A 76 13.15 7.94 8.21
CA THR A 76 11.81 8.54 8.37
C THR A 76 11.90 9.92 8.97
N THR A 77 11.06 10.83 8.47
CA THR A 77 11.00 12.20 8.98
C THR A 77 10.50 12.22 10.42
N ARG A 78 10.99 13.19 11.21
CA ARG A 78 10.50 13.40 12.59
C ARG A 78 8.98 13.57 12.65
N GLU A 79 8.39 14.26 11.67
CA GLU A 79 6.94 14.45 11.59
C GLU A 79 6.20 13.11 11.49
N ALA A 80 6.64 12.21 10.61
CA ALA A 80 6.03 10.91 10.47
C ALA A 80 6.21 10.07 11.74
N LEU A 81 7.39 10.07 12.36
CA LEU A 81 7.62 9.36 13.62
C LEU A 81 6.73 9.89 14.75
N ASN A 82 6.57 11.21 14.88
CA ASN A 82 5.65 11.79 15.86
C ASN A 82 4.20 11.35 15.64
N VAL A 83 3.78 11.16 14.39
CA VAL A 83 2.43 10.65 14.05
C VAL A 83 2.29 9.17 14.39
N LEU A 84 3.37 8.39 14.29
CA LEU A 84 3.40 6.98 14.72
C LEU A 84 3.22 6.85 16.23
N ASP A 85 3.82 7.77 17.00
CA ASP A 85 3.77 7.80 18.45
C ASP A 85 2.51 8.49 19.03
N ASP A 86 1.75 9.23 18.20
CA ASP A 86 0.55 9.94 18.65
C ASP A 86 -0.65 8.98 18.83
N PRO A 87 -1.16 8.78 20.06
CA PRO A 87 -2.31 7.91 20.30
C PRO A 87 -3.61 8.44 19.69
N LYS A 88 -3.67 9.72 19.29
CA LYS A 88 -4.82 10.35 18.62
C LYS A 88 -4.72 10.32 17.10
N SER A 89 -3.63 9.79 16.55
CA SER A 89 -3.40 9.69 15.11
C SER A 89 -4.46 8.82 14.44
N THR A 90 -5.21 9.40 13.48
CA THR A 90 -6.16 8.65 12.65
C THR A 90 -5.47 7.55 11.85
N LEU A 91 -4.23 7.80 11.38
CA LEU A 91 -3.43 6.80 10.67
C LEU A 91 -3.17 5.58 11.56
N VAL A 92 -2.66 5.82 12.77
CA VAL A 92 -2.35 4.74 13.73
C VAL A 92 -3.62 4.02 14.14
N ALA A 93 -4.73 4.74 14.35
CA ALA A 93 -6.03 4.12 14.67
C ALA A 93 -6.50 3.18 13.55
N LYS A 94 -6.44 3.61 12.28
CA LYS A 94 -6.85 2.78 11.14
C LYS A 94 -5.94 1.58 10.91
N LEU A 95 -4.63 1.74 11.13
CA LEU A 95 -3.67 0.64 11.07
C LEU A 95 -3.87 -0.39 12.20
N LYS A 96 -4.27 0.03 13.40
CA LYS A 96 -4.62 -0.89 14.50
C LYS A 96 -5.85 -1.75 14.21
N THR A 97 -6.71 -1.30 13.29
CA THR A 97 -7.93 -2.00 12.88
C THR A 97 -7.85 -2.45 11.42
N ILE A 98 -6.66 -2.86 10.99
CA ILE A 98 -6.43 -3.30 9.61
C ILE A 98 -7.36 -4.46 9.24
N SER A 99 -7.90 -4.42 8.03
CA SER A 99 -8.81 -5.44 7.53
C SER A 99 -8.05 -6.61 6.92
N ARG A 100 -8.60 -7.82 7.08
CA ARG A 100 -8.21 -8.95 6.23
C ARG A 100 -8.82 -8.74 4.85
N LEU A 101 -8.00 -8.76 3.80
CA LEU A 101 -8.43 -8.43 2.45
C LEU A 101 -9.58 -9.31 1.95
N SER A 102 -9.58 -10.60 2.33
CA SER A 102 -10.64 -11.57 1.99
C SER A 102 -12.04 -11.21 2.52
N ARG A 103 -12.16 -10.20 3.38
CA ARG A 103 -13.44 -9.72 3.96
C ARG A 103 -13.94 -8.44 3.30
N LEU A 104 -13.21 -7.90 2.34
CA LEU A 104 -13.52 -6.64 1.69
C LEU A 104 -14.12 -6.87 0.32
N ASP A 105 -15.09 -6.04 -0.06
CA ASP A 105 -15.65 -6.03 -1.41
C ASP A 105 -14.89 -5.01 -2.27
N PRO A 106 -14.27 -5.42 -3.39
CA PRO A 106 -13.70 -4.49 -4.37
C PRO A 106 -14.68 -3.41 -4.83
N ASP A 107 -16.00 -3.65 -4.78
CA ASP A 107 -17.01 -2.67 -5.17
C ASP A 107 -17.07 -1.43 -4.28
N ASP A 108 -16.63 -1.54 -3.03
CA ASP A 108 -16.65 -0.43 -2.06
C ASP A 108 -15.56 0.64 -2.30
N TYR A 109 -14.59 0.38 -3.19
CA TYR A 109 -13.40 1.23 -3.34
C TYR A 109 -13.29 1.84 -4.73
N ASP A 110 -12.92 3.10 -4.83
CA ASP A 110 -12.61 3.76 -6.11
C ASP A 110 -11.18 3.46 -6.56
N ALA A 111 -10.29 3.23 -5.60
CA ALA A 111 -8.88 3.01 -5.83
C ALA A 111 -8.28 1.98 -4.85
N ILE A 112 -7.32 1.22 -5.34
CA ILE A 112 -6.39 0.44 -4.52
C ILE A 112 -4.96 0.93 -4.78
N ILE A 113 -4.22 1.16 -3.69
CA ILE A 113 -2.81 1.50 -3.72
C ILE A 113 -2.06 0.41 -2.96
N VAL A 114 -1.16 -0.29 -3.64
CA VAL A 114 -0.30 -1.32 -3.02
C VAL A 114 0.99 -0.65 -2.58
N SER A 115 1.19 -0.55 -1.26
CA SER A 115 2.45 -0.06 -0.67
C SER A 115 3.58 -1.09 -0.85
N GLY A 116 4.83 -0.63 -0.73
CA GLY A 116 6.03 -1.45 -0.82
C GLY A 116 6.59 -1.89 0.54
N GLY A 117 7.90 -2.13 0.55
CA GLY A 117 8.64 -2.77 1.63
C GLY A 117 9.05 -4.20 1.26
N TYR A 118 10.21 -4.65 1.75
CA TYR A 118 10.78 -5.94 1.31
C TYR A 118 9.94 -7.15 1.70
N GLY A 119 9.00 -7.02 2.65
CA GLY A 119 8.01 -8.06 2.95
C GLY A 119 7.18 -8.48 1.72
N CYS A 120 7.02 -7.62 0.72
CA CYS A 120 6.31 -7.93 -0.52
C CYS A 120 6.93 -9.12 -1.28
N TYR A 121 8.26 -9.29 -1.23
CA TYR A 121 8.95 -10.41 -1.88
C TYR A 121 8.55 -11.77 -1.29
N PHE A 122 8.14 -11.78 -0.03
CA PHE A 122 7.82 -13.02 0.68
C PHE A 122 6.38 -13.46 0.46
N ASN A 123 5.39 -12.56 0.44
CA ASN A 123 3.98 -12.96 0.42
C ASN A 123 3.24 -12.74 -0.92
N TYR A 124 3.63 -11.77 -1.75
CA TYR A 124 2.78 -11.38 -2.91
C TYR A 124 2.71 -12.40 -4.05
N SER A 125 3.70 -13.28 -4.18
CA SER A 125 3.66 -14.39 -5.15
C SER A 125 2.53 -15.38 -4.88
N HIS A 126 2.06 -15.48 -3.63
CA HIS A 126 1.01 -16.40 -3.20
C HIS A 126 -0.20 -15.70 -2.53
N CYS A 127 -0.25 -14.37 -2.57
CA CYS A 127 -1.36 -13.53 -2.08
C CYS A 127 -2.58 -13.67 -3.01
N LYS A 128 -3.30 -14.79 -2.92
CA LYS A 128 -4.42 -15.11 -3.81
C LYS A 128 -5.57 -14.11 -3.69
N ASP A 129 -5.91 -13.70 -2.48
CA ASP A 129 -6.97 -12.72 -2.24
C ASP A 129 -6.56 -11.35 -2.81
N GLY A 130 -5.28 -10.98 -2.70
CA GLY A 130 -4.71 -9.78 -3.34
C GLY A 130 -4.83 -9.81 -4.86
N GLN A 131 -4.45 -10.92 -5.47
CA GLN A 131 -4.54 -11.08 -6.92
C GLN A 131 -6.00 -11.04 -7.41
N GLU A 132 -6.92 -11.67 -6.69
CA GLU A 132 -8.35 -11.60 -7.02
C GLU A 132 -8.89 -10.17 -6.91
N PHE A 133 -8.58 -9.49 -5.80
CA PHE A 133 -9.03 -8.13 -5.56
C PHE A 133 -8.54 -7.19 -6.66
N MET A 134 -7.25 -7.26 -7.01
CA MET A 134 -6.65 -6.46 -8.08
C MET A 134 -7.27 -6.76 -9.44
N ARG A 135 -7.56 -8.03 -9.74
CA ARG A 135 -8.26 -8.42 -10.97
C ARG A 135 -9.68 -7.87 -11.03
N ALA A 136 -10.42 -7.90 -9.91
CA ALA A 136 -11.77 -7.35 -9.82
C ALA A 136 -11.76 -5.82 -10.03
N MET A 137 -10.82 -5.11 -9.39
CA MET A 137 -10.62 -3.67 -9.60
C MET A 137 -10.31 -3.36 -11.07
N PHE A 138 -9.43 -4.14 -11.70
CA PHE A 138 -9.07 -3.97 -13.10
C PHE A 138 -10.25 -4.16 -14.06
N ARG A 139 -11.05 -5.23 -13.87
CA ARG A 139 -12.26 -5.51 -14.68
C ARG A 139 -13.25 -4.35 -14.65
N LYS A 140 -13.33 -3.66 -13.51
CA LYS A 140 -14.25 -2.54 -13.29
C LYS A 140 -13.64 -1.19 -13.66
N ASN A 141 -12.46 -1.17 -14.29
CA ASN A 141 -11.73 0.04 -14.67
C ASN A 141 -11.50 1.01 -13.49
N LYS A 142 -11.32 0.44 -12.28
CA LYS A 142 -10.98 1.19 -11.06
C LYS A 142 -9.48 1.49 -11.01
N VAL A 143 -9.09 2.45 -10.19
CA VAL A 143 -7.68 2.88 -10.11
C VAL A 143 -6.87 1.83 -9.35
N ILE A 144 -5.77 1.41 -9.96
CA ILE A 144 -4.76 0.55 -9.34
C ILE A 144 -3.43 1.28 -9.41
N ALA A 145 -2.82 1.51 -8.25
CA ALA A 145 -1.48 2.09 -8.15
C ALA A 145 -0.59 1.22 -7.26
N THR A 146 0.72 1.28 -7.51
CA THR A 146 1.73 0.58 -6.70
C THR A 146 2.93 1.48 -6.47
N VAL A 147 3.62 1.29 -5.35
CA VAL A 147 4.89 1.96 -5.03
C VAL A 147 5.93 0.92 -4.64
N ALA A 148 7.20 1.19 -4.99
CA ALA A 148 8.35 0.33 -4.74
C ALA A 148 8.09 -1.16 -5.08
N GLU A 149 8.22 -2.07 -4.10
CA GLU A 149 8.02 -3.51 -4.25
C GLU A 149 6.53 -3.91 -4.41
N GLY A 150 5.61 -3.00 -4.13
CA GLY A 150 4.17 -3.22 -4.34
C GLY A 150 3.82 -3.59 -5.79
N VAL A 151 4.71 -3.25 -6.75
CA VAL A 151 4.61 -3.64 -8.16
C VAL A 151 4.54 -5.16 -8.34
N LEU A 152 5.11 -5.94 -7.42
CA LEU A 152 5.11 -7.41 -7.49
C LEU A 152 3.70 -7.96 -7.58
N LEU A 153 2.72 -7.34 -6.92
CA LEU A 153 1.35 -7.82 -7.01
C LEU A 153 0.78 -7.66 -8.42
N LEU A 154 1.21 -6.66 -9.21
CA LEU A 154 0.83 -6.53 -10.62
C LEU A 154 1.45 -7.64 -11.48
N THR A 155 2.68 -8.07 -11.17
CA THR A 155 3.37 -9.11 -11.95
C THR A 155 2.83 -10.50 -11.66
N TYR A 156 2.31 -10.74 -10.45
CA TYR A 156 1.68 -12.01 -10.08
C TYR A 156 0.18 -12.09 -10.40
N THR A 157 -0.50 -10.95 -10.62
CA THR A 157 -1.92 -10.95 -10.95
C THR A 157 -2.15 -11.17 -12.44
N THR A 158 -2.82 -12.26 -12.80
CA THR A 158 -3.17 -12.61 -14.18
C THR A 158 -4.59 -12.17 -14.53
N ARG A 159 -4.75 -11.48 -15.66
CA ARG A 159 -6.01 -11.05 -16.27
C ARG A 159 -6.74 -12.22 -16.92
N ASP A 160 -7.99 -11.99 -17.30
CA ASP A 160 -8.82 -13.00 -17.98
C ASP A 160 -8.29 -13.40 -19.36
N ASP A 161 -7.50 -12.54 -20.00
CA ASP A 161 -6.83 -12.81 -21.26
C ASP A 161 -5.50 -13.57 -21.11
N GLY A 162 -5.15 -14.00 -19.90
CA GLY A 162 -3.95 -14.79 -19.61
C GLY A 162 -2.67 -13.96 -19.45
N HIS A 163 -2.71 -12.64 -19.64
CA HIS A 163 -1.56 -11.77 -19.40
C HIS A 163 -1.58 -11.18 -17.98
N THR A 164 -0.43 -10.74 -17.47
CA THR A 164 -0.36 -10.05 -16.17
C THR A 164 -0.97 -8.65 -16.24
N LEU A 165 -1.32 -8.06 -15.09
CA LEU A 165 -1.86 -6.69 -15.05
C LEU A 165 -0.90 -5.65 -15.64
N CYS A 166 0.41 -5.86 -15.51
CA CYS A 166 1.43 -4.97 -16.05
C CYS A 166 1.76 -5.21 -17.55
N TRP A 167 1.19 -6.24 -18.19
CA TRP A 167 1.46 -6.53 -19.59
C TRP A 167 1.05 -5.38 -20.51
N ASN A 168 1.98 -4.96 -21.38
CA ASN A 168 1.82 -3.83 -22.30
C ASN A 168 1.48 -2.50 -21.60
N ARG A 169 1.98 -2.31 -20.37
CA ARG A 169 1.89 -1.07 -19.61
C ARG A 169 3.28 -0.52 -19.34
N ARG A 170 3.37 0.81 -19.21
CA ARG A 170 4.57 1.46 -18.66
C ARG A 170 4.47 1.41 -17.14
N ILE A 171 5.47 0.85 -16.49
CA ILE A 171 5.55 0.72 -15.03
C ILE A 171 6.90 1.23 -14.53
N THR A 172 6.99 1.52 -13.24
CA THR A 172 8.23 1.81 -12.52
C THR A 172 8.20 1.07 -11.17
N SER A 173 9.36 0.88 -10.55
CA SER A 173 9.51 0.22 -9.26
C SER A 173 10.86 0.60 -8.62
N CYS A 174 11.16 0.05 -7.45
CA CYS A 174 12.49 0.08 -6.86
C CYS A 174 13.55 -0.34 -7.89
N THR A 175 14.64 0.40 -7.96
CA THR A 175 15.75 0.08 -8.83
C THR A 175 16.72 -0.87 -8.15
N TRP A 176 17.50 -1.59 -8.95
CA TRP A 176 18.66 -2.31 -8.43
C TRP A 176 19.66 -1.41 -7.68
N ARG A 177 19.73 -0.11 -8.02
CA ARG A 177 20.59 0.81 -7.29
C ARG A 177 20.07 1.07 -5.88
N ASP A 178 18.75 1.09 -5.71
CA ASP A 178 18.13 1.27 -4.40
C ASP A 178 18.43 0.06 -3.50
N SER A 179 18.43 -1.17 -4.04
CA SER A 179 18.81 -2.36 -3.25
C SER A 179 20.27 -2.30 -2.77
N ILE A 180 21.21 -1.83 -3.62
CA ILE A 180 22.60 -1.60 -3.20
C ILE A 180 22.69 -0.52 -2.11
N GLN A 181 22.01 0.61 -2.31
CA GLN A 181 22.05 1.71 -1.35
C GLN A 181 21.49 1.31 0.02
N ASN A 182 20.50 0.44 0.03
CA ASN A 182 19.90 -0.09 1.24
C ASN A 182 20.66 -1.29 1.83
N GLY A 183 21.70 -1.79 1.14
CA GLY A 183 22.52 -2.92 1.59
C GLY A 183 21.78 -4.26 1.55
N VAL A 184 20.87 -4.44 0.59
CA VAL A 184 20.00 -5.63 0.49
C VAL A 184 20.11 -6.31 -0.88
N GLN A 185 21.11 -5.96 -1.67
CA GLN A 185 21.26 -6.44 -3.05
C GLN A 185 21.56 -7.94 -3.15
N ASP A 186 22.09 -8.53 -2.09
CA ASP A 186 22.53 -9.95 -2.04
C ASP A 186 21.62 -10.81 -1.14
N ILE A 187 20.52 -10.24 -0.63
CA ILE A 187 19.51 -10.92 0.19
C ILE A 187 18.43 -11.51 -0.73
#